data_AF-A0A7L2UKH7-F1
#
_entry.id   AF-A0A7L2UKH7-F1
#
_cell.length_a   1.000
_cell.length_b   1.000
_cell.length_c   1.000
_cell.angle_alpha   90.00
_cell.angle_beta   90.00
_cell.angle_gamma   90.00
#
_symmetry.space_group_name_H-M   'P 1'
#
loop_
_entity.id
_entity.type
_entity.pdbx_description
1 polymer ?
#
loop_
_entity_poly.entity_id
_entity_poly.type
_entity_poly.pdbx_seq_one_letter_code
_entity_poly.pdbx_strand_id
1 'polypeptide(L)'
;MAAAAAMAALCRRLTGALRLPAARPGSAAAGLAGLTLNLFHKNLAKVEPLHQLKFVHTTVSRKGLEEFFDDPRNWGEKTVKSGDAWNIKQLRGKSSEDLHKLWYVLLKEKNMLLTLEQESKRQLRPMPSPERLEKVEKSMKNIDLVVREREVALRLLQTGHEKPAPGEWRHDFLGRTYWY
;
A
#
# COMPACT_ATOMS: atom_id res chain seq x y z
N MET A 1 1.79 -50.88 17.49
CA MET A 1 2.19 -50.04 18.64
C MET A 1 2.68 -48.70 18.08
N ALA A 2 1.86 -47.76 17.58
CA ALA A 2 0.59 -47.19 18.06
C ALA A 2 0.77 -46.11 19.15
N ALA A 3 0.68 -44.82 18.75
CA ALA A 3 0.41 -43.58 19.51
C ALA A 3 0.84 -42.40 18.60
N ALA A 4 0.02 -41.66 17.85
CA ALA A 4 -1.42 -41.37 17.84
C ALA A 4 -1.90 -40.31 18.85
N ALA A 5 -2.53 -39.27 18.25
CA ALA A 5 -3.56 -38.37 18.79
C ALA A 5 -3.20 -37.24 19.79
N ALA A 6 -3.47 -36.04 19.29
CA ALA A 6 -3.93 -34.83 19.96
C ALA A 6 -4.74 -35.02 21.26
N MET A 7 -4.61 -34.06 22.17
CA MET A 7 -5.57 -33.82 23.27
C MET A 7 -6.16 -32.42 23.17
N ALA A 8 -7.49 -32.37 23.15
CA ALA A 8 -8.28 -31.15 23.19
C ALA A 8 -8.85 -30.91 24.60
N ALA A 9 -9.38 -29.69 24.78
CA ALA A 9 -10.34 -29.29 25.82
C ALA A 9 -9.88 -29.21 27.28
N LEU A 10 -10.07 -28.02 27.87
CA LEU A 10 -10.70 -27.93 29.18
C LEU A 10 -11.85 -26.91 29.13
N CYS A 11 -12.97 -27.25 29.75
CA CYS A 11 -14.25 -26.53 29.66
C CYS A 11 -14.66 -25.88 30.99
N ARG A 12 -15.73 -25.06 30.90
CA ARG A 12 -16.62 -24.50 31.95
C ARG A 12 -16.20 -23.09 32.42
N ARG A 13 -16.98 -22.04 32.14
CA ARG A 13 -18.37 -21.72 32.58
C ARG A 13 -18.47 -21.47 34.08
N LEU A 14 -18.74 -20.21 34.44
CA LEU A 14 -19.52 -19.81 35.61
C LEU A 14 -20.40 -18.59 35.23
N THR A 15 -21.60 -18.53 35.78
CA THR A 15 -22.66 -17.55 35.48
C THR A 15 -23.30 -17.05 36.78
N GLY A 16 -23.75 -15.80 36.79
CA GLY A 16 -24.54 -15.19 37.88
C GLY A 16 -23.81 -14.05 38.61
N ALA A 17 -24.48 -13.05 39.18
CA ALA A 17 -25.91 -12.73 39.17
C ALA A 17 -26.15 -11.22 39.45
N LEU A 18 -27.39 -10.73 39.29
CA LEU A 18 -27.78 -9.33 39.50
C LEU A 18 -27.70 -8.86 40.97
N ARG A 19 -27.52 -7.56 41.19
CA ARG A 19 -28.26 -6.78 42.21
C ARG A 19 -28.18 -5.24 42.03
N LEU A 20 -29.35 -4.61 41.89
CA LEU A 20 -29.66 -3.21 42.28
C LEU A 20 -30.20 -3.23 43.74
N PRO A 21 -30.11 -2.15 44.55
CA PRO A 21 -30.94 -0.92 44.46
C PRO A 21 -30.09 0.37 44.70
N ALA A 22 -30.56 1.58 45.04
CA ALA A 22 -31.88 2.16 45.40
C ALA A 22 -32.01 3.63 44.90
N ALA A 23 -32.92 4.45 45.44
CA ALA A 23 -33.13 5.85 45.00
C ALA A 23 -33.58 6.86 46.10
N ARG A 24 -33.07 8.11 46.00
CA ARG A 24 -33.70 9.43 46.39
C ARG A 24 -34.04 9.65 47.90
N PRO A 25 -34.49 10.86 48.38
CA PRO A 25 -34.89 12.13 47.70
C PRO A 25 -34.39 13.50 48.33
N GLY A 26 -34.82 14.64 47.76
CA GLY A 26 -34.72 16.04 48.30
C GLY A 26 -34.20 17.07 47.25
N SER A 27 -34.95 17.95 46.55
CA SER A 27 -36.02 18.94 46.87
C SER A 27 -35.47 20.27 47.45
N ALA A 28 -35.74 21.52 46.98
CA ALA A 28 -36.58 22.06 45.89
C ALA A 28 -36.25 23.55 45.54
N ALA A 29 -36.99 24.14 44.57
CA ALA A 29 -37.28 25.59 44.36
C ALA A 29 -36.16 26.53 43.86
N ALA A 30 -36.40 27.60 43.08
CA ALA A 30 -37.56 28.06 42.26
C ALA A 30 -37.09 29.17 41.27
N GLY A 31 -37.86 29.46 40.19
CA GLY A 31 -37.58 30.62 39.31
C GLY A 31 -38.27 30.63 37.93
N LEU A 32 -39.36 31.37 37.80
CA LEU A 32 -40.07 31.75 36.56
C LEU A 32 -39.33 32.93 35.86
N ALA A 33 -39.51 33.33 34.59
CA ALA A 33 -40.18 32.81 33.38
C ALA A 33 -39.77 33.71 32.18
N GLY A 34 -40.20 33.38 30.94
CA GLY A 34 -40.46 34.40 29.91
C GLY A 34 -39.59 34.41 28.63
N LEU A 35 -40.24 34.04 27.52
CA LEU A 35 -40.20 34.71 26.20
C LEU A 35 -38.85 35.20 25.62
N THR A 36 -38.41 34.58 24.52
CA THR A 36 -38.45 35.25 23.19
C THR A 36 -38.32 34.22 22.06
N LEU A 37 -39.06 34.47 20.98
CA LEU A 37 -39.00 33.73 19.72
C LEU A 37 -37.98 34.40 18.78
N ASN A 38 -37.43 33.62 17.84
CA ASN A 38 -36.68 34.06 16.65
C ASN A 38 -35.27 34.64 16.84
N LEU A 39 -34.26 33.89 16.36
CA LEU A 39 -33.43 34.44 15.28
C LEU A 39 -32.96 33.33 14.33
N PHE A 40 -33.61 33.26 13.16
CA PHE A 40 -33.35 32.27 12.12
C PHE A 40 -32.13 32.69 11.28
N HIS A 41 -30.91 32.51 11.81
CA HIS A 41 -29.68 32.82 11.07
C HIS A 41 -29.23 31.65 10.18
N LYS A 42 -29.71 31.66 8.92
CA LYS A 42 -29.22 30.79 7.85
C LYS A 42 -27.79 31.14 7.49
N ASN A 43 -26.82 30.58 8.21
CA ASN A 43 -25.47 30.39 7.68
C ASN A 43 -25.29 28.92 7.32
N LEU A 44 -25.99 28.51 6.26
CA LEU A 44 -25.73 27.25 5.58
C LEU A 44 -24.37 27.42 4.90
N ALA A 45 -23.29 27.07 5.61
CA ALA A 45 -21.95 27.07 5.06
C ALA A 45 -21.97 26.24 3.77
N LYS A 46 -21.71 26.90 2.65
CA LYS A 46 -21.62 26.23 1.35
C LYS A 46 -20.45 25.26 1.45
N VAL A 47 -20.74 23.99 1.66
CA VAL A 47 -19.75 22.92 1.62
C VAL A 47 -19.29 22.82 0.18
N GLU A 48 -18.22 23.55 -0.13
CA GLU A 48 -17.44 23.33 -1.34
C GLU A 48 -17.11 21.83 -1.38
N PRO A 49 -17.48 21.10 -2.46
CA PRO A 49 -17.24 19.66 -2.50
C PRO A 49 -15.74 19.44 -2.44
N LEU A 50 -15.26 18.91 -1.31
CA LEU A 50 -13.84 18.68 -1.06
C LEU A 50 -13.28 17.88 -2.23
N HIS A 51 -12.37 18.54 -2.96
CA HIS A 51 -11.58 18.06 -4.10
C HIS A 51 -11.82 16.60 -4.41
N GLN A 52 -12.68 16.36 -5.40
CA GLN A 52 -13.04 15.05 -5.95
C GLN A 52 -11.88 14.07 -5.78
N LEU A 53 -12.02 13.14 -4.82
CA LEU A 53 -10.98 12.16 -4.51
C LEU A 53 -10.64 11.45 -5.80
N LYS A 54 -9.50 11.82 -6.39
CA LYS A 54 -8.96 11.15 -7.56
C LYS A 54 -8.56 9.77 -7.10
N PHE A 55 -9.48 8.83 -7.24
CA PHE A 55 -9.17 7.42 -7.18
C PHE A 55 -8.05 7.20 -8.19
N VAL A 56 -6.82 7.02 -7.68
CA VAL A 56 -5.68 6.51 -8.43
C VAL A 56 -5.96 5.04 -8.69
N HIS A 57 -6.93 4.80 -9.59
CA HIS A 57 -7.61 3.53 -9.76
C HIS A 57 -6.59 2.43 -10.05
N THR A 58 -6.44 1.51 -9.10
CA THR A 58 -5.83 0.21 -9.33
C THR A 58 -6.73 -0.61 -10.27
N THR A 59 -6.12 -1.52 -11.02
CA THR A 59 -6.80 -2.32 -12.06
C THR A 59 -8.06 -3.00 -11.53
N VAL A 60 -9.17 -2.88 -12.26
CA VAL A 60 -10.54 -3.28 -11.84
C VAL A 60 -10.68 -4.75 -11.40
N SER A 61 -9.82 -5.63 -11.90
CA SER A 61 -9.79 -7.04 -11.50
C SER A 61 -9.20 -7.22 -10.11
N ARG A 62 -10.02 -7.64 -9.14
CA ARG A 62 -9.61 -8.19 -7.84
C ARG A 62 -9.84 -9.71 -7.84
N LYS A 63 -8.94 -10.49 -8.44
CA LYS A 63 -8.98 -11.96 -8.32
C LYS A 63 -8.39 -12.46 -6.98
N GLY A 64 -7.90 -11.54 -6.14
CA GLY A 64 -7.42 -11.86 -4.79
C GLY A 64 -6.13 -12.68 -4.85
N LEU A 65 -6.16 -13.91 -4.35
CA LEU A 65 -4.98 -14.78 -4.33
C LEU A 65 -4.60 -15.35 -5.71
N GLU A 66 -5.53 -15.39 -6.68
CA GLU A 66 -5.22 -15.88 -8.03
C GLU A 66 -4.20 -15.00 -8.75
N GLU A 67 -4.04 -13.74 -8.35
CA GLU A 67 -3.08 -12.79 -8.95
C GLU A 67 -1.61 -13.10 -8.59
N PHE A 68 -1.37 -14.06 -7.69
CA PHE A 68 -0.03 -14.59 -7.38
C PHE A 68 0.37 -15.78 -8.27
N PHE A 69 -0.49 -16.22 -9.18
CA PHE A 69 -0.23 -17.34 -10.08
C PHE A 69 -0.40 -16.92 -11.54
N ASP A 70 0.37 -17.53 -12.44
CA ASP A 70 0.21 -17.35 -13.88
C ASP A 70 -1.11 -18.01 -14.35
N ASP A 71 -1.60 -17.62 -15.53
CA ASP A 71 -2.85 -18.16 -16.10
C ASP A 71 -2.80 -19.70 -16.13
N PRO A 72 -3.88 -20.42 -15.73
CA PRO A 72 -3.89 -21.89 -15.67
C PRO A 72 -3.55 -22.63 -16.97
N ARG A 73 -3.56 -21.93 -18.11
CA ARG A 73 -3.17 -22.44 -19.42
C ARG A 73 -1.65 -22.58 -19.58
N ASN A 74 -0.88 -21.77 -18.86
CA ASN A 74 0.58 -21.68 -18.95
C ASN A 74 1.27 -22.69 -17.99
N TRP A 75 0.49 -23.42 -17.18
CA TRP A 75 1.00 -24.33 -16.16
C TRP A 75 1.68 -25.57 -16.78
N GLY A 76 2.95 -25.77 -16.44
CA GLY A 76 3.75 -26.88 -16.97
C GLY A 76 4.42 -26.61 -18.33
N GLU A 77 4.16 -25.46 -18.96
CA GLU A 77 4.91 -25.04 -20.14
C GLU A 77 6.36 -24.68 -19.77
N LYS A 78 7.32 -25.04 -20.63
CA LYS A 78 8.74 -24.73 -20.40
C LYS A 78 9.12 -23.29 -20.77
N THR A 79 8.36 -22.68 -21.68
CA THR A 79 8.68 -21.39 -22.30
C THR A 79 7.42 -20.57 -22.49
N VAL A 80 7.21 -19.55 -21.65
CA VAL A 80 6.05 -18.65 -21.76
C VAL A 80 6.47 -17.42 -22.57
N LYS A 81 5.75 -17.15 -23.67
CA LYS A 81 6.03 -16.00 -24.55
C LYS A 81 5.84 -14.70 -23.79
N SER A 82 6.88 -13.88 -23.74
CA SER A 82 6.89 -12.59 -23.04
C SER A 82 7.35 -11.46 -23.94
N GLY A 83 6.76 -10.27 -23.78
CA GLY A 83 7.19 -9.05 -24.48
C GLY A 83 8.56 -8.55 -24.02
N ASP A 84 8.96 -7.38 -24.52
CA ASP A 84 10.19 -6.71 -24.11
C ASP A 84 10.02 -5.86 -22.84
N ALA A 85 11.14 -5.54 -22.20
CA ALA A 85 11.19 -4.63 -21.06
C ALA A 85 10.90 -3.17 -21.49
N TRP A 86 10.26 -2.40 -20.60
CA TRP A 86 9.96 -0.99 -20.84
C TRP A 86 11.23 -0.15 -21.02
N ASN A 87 11.34 0.56 -22.14
CA ASN A 87 12.46 1.44 -22.43
C ASN A 87 12.26 2.82 -21.78
N ILE A 88 13.32 3.38 -21.19
CA ILE A 88 13.34 4.72 -20.59
C ILE A 88 12.72 5.78 -21.53
N LYS A 89 13.03 5.72 -22.84
CA LYS A 89 12.47 6.65 -23.83
C LYS A 89 10.93 6.60 -23.92
N GLN A 90 10.34 5.40 -23.79
CA GLN A 90 8.88 5.22 -23.80
C GLN A 90 8.25 5.73 -22.51
N LEU A 91 8.91 5.47 -21.36
CA LEU A 91 8.44 5.87 -20.03
C LEU A 91 8.46 7.39 -19.84
N ARG A 92 9.47 8.10 -20.37
CA ARG A 92 9.53 9.57 -20.32
C ARG A 92 8.32 10.25 -20.98
N GLY A 93 7.70 9.62 -21.98
CA GLY A 93 6.48 10.10 -22.65
C GLY A 93 5.16 9.76 -21.94
N LYS A 94 5.18 9.14 -20.75
CA LYS A 94 3.95 8.78 -20.00
C LYS A 94 3.67 9.77 -18.87
N SER A 95 2.39 9.96 -18.53
CA SER A 95 2.00 10.78 -17.38
C SER A 95 2.49 10.15 -16.07
N SER A 96 2.66 10.95 -15.01
CA SER A 96 3.05 10.42 -13.70
C SER A 96 1.99 9.50 -13.10
N GLU A 97 0.71 9.70 -13.43
CA GLU A 97 -0.39 8.82 -13.02
C GLU A 97 -0.30 7.46 -13.72
N ASP A 98 0.04 7.43 -15.01
CA ASP A 98 0.23 6.17 -15.76
C ASP A 98 1.47 5.41 -15.29
N LEU A 99 2.56 6.11 -14.96
CA LEU A 99 3.74 5.47 -14.36
C LEU A 99 3.42 4.84 -13.00
N HIS A 100 2.61 5.51 -12.17
CA HIS A 100 2.14 4.97 -10.90
C HIS A 100 1.27 3.73 -11.10
N LYS A 101 0.32 3.74 -12.04
CA LYS A 101 -0.49 2.56 -12.39
C LYS A 101 0.38 1.41 -12.93
N LEU A 102 1.31 1.72 -13.84
CA LEU A 102 2.22 0.74 -14.44
C LEU A 102 3.14 0.09 -13.39
N TRP A 103 3.61 0.85 -12.40
CA TRP A 103 4.38 0.32 -11.29
C TRP A 103 3.64 -0.80 -10.56
N TYR A 104 2.35 -0.62 -10.24
CA TYR A 104 1.55 -1.67 -9.60
C TYR A 104 1.26 -2.87 -10.51
N VAL A 105 1.12 -2.67 -11.83
CA VAL A 105 1.00 -3.79 -12.78
C VAL A 105 2.28 -4.63 -12.78
N LEU A 106 3.44 -3.98 -12.88
CA LEU A 106 4.75 -4.66 -12.84
C LEU A 106 5.04 -5.29 -11.48
N LEU A 107 4.61 -4.67 -10.37
CA LEU A 107 4.76 -5.22 -9.03
C LEU A 107 3.97 -6.53 -8.85
N LYS A 108 2.75 -6.61 -9.41
CA LYS A 108 1.96 -7.85 -9.37
C LYS A 108 2.60 -8.96 -10.21
N GLU A 109 3.04 -8.65 -11.44
CA GLU A 109 3.80 -9.59 -12.27
C GLU A 109 5.08 -10.07 -11.55
N LYS A 110 5.84 -9.16 -10.92
CA LYS A 110 7.03 -9.50 -10.12
C LYS A 110 6.68 -10.46 -8.99
N ASN A 111 5.63 -10.18 -8.22
CA ASN A 111 5.22 -11.02 -7.09
C ASN A 111 4.79 -12.42 -7.55
N MET A 112 4.01 -12.51 -8.63
CA MET A 112 3.64 -13.79 -9.26
C MET A 112 4.87 -14.58 -9.72
N LEU A 113 5.82 -13.93 -10.40
CA LEU A 113 7.06 -14.57 -10.86
C LEU A 113 7.94 -15.04 -9.69
N LEU A 114 7.98 -14.31 -8.58
CA LEU A 114 8.70 -14.74 -7.36
C LEU A 114 8.02 -15.94 -6.69
N THR A 115 6.69 -15.99 -6.66
CA THR A 115 5.95 -17.18 -6.19
C THR A 115 6.26 -18.39 -7.08
N LEU A 116 6.28 -18.20 -8.40
CA LEU A 116 6.58 -19.24 -9.39
C LEU A 116 8.05 -19.70 -9.32
N GLU A 117 9.01 -18.80 -9.12
CA GLU A 117 10.41 -19.12 -8.87
C GLU A 117 10.58 -19.96 -7.60
N GLN A 118 9.93 -19.56 -6.50
CA GLN A 118 10.02 -20.24 -5.22
C GLN A 118 9.36 -21.63 -5.23
N GLU A 119 8.21 -21.78 -5.89
CA GLU A 119 7.58 -23.10 -6.07
C GLU A 119 8.43 -23.99 -7.01
N SER A 120 9.04 -23.43 -8.05
CA SER A 120 9.97 -24.17 -8.92
C SER A 120 11.16 -24.73 -8.13
N LYS A 121 11.77 -23.90 -7.26
CA LYS A 121 12.83 -24.33 -6.32
C LYS A 121 12.34 -25.43 -5.36
N ARG A 122 11.15 -25.29 -4.78
CA ARG A 122 10.54 -26.29 -3.88
C ARG A 122 10.30 -27.64 -4.57
N GLN A 123 9.87 -27.60 -5.83
CA GLN A 123 9.63 -28.80 -6.66
C GLN A 123 10.92 -29.36 -7.31
N LEU A 124 12.08 -28.74 -7.05
CA LEU A 124 13.38 -29.08 -7.67
C LEU A 124 13.33 -29.08 -9.21
N ARG A 125 12.56 -28.14 -9.79
CA ARG A 125 12.40 -27.97 -11.25
C ARG A 125 12.97 -26.62 -11.70
N PRO A 126 13.49 -26.53 -12.94
CA PRO A 126 13.88 -25.24 -13.51
C PRO A 126 12.67 -24.33 -13.68
N MET A 127 12.83 -23.05 -13.36
CA MET A 127 11.80 -22.03 -13.54
C MET A 127 11.47 -21.84 -15.05
N PRO A 128 10.20 -21.86 -15.45
CA PRO A 128 9.77 -21.38 -16.77
C PRO A 128 10.18 -19.92 -17.02
N SER A 129 10.90 -19.67 -18.13
CA SER A 129 11.28 -18.33 -18.62
C SER A 129 11.75 -17.32 -17.55
N PRO A 130 12.89 -17.55 -16.86
CA PRO A 130 13.41 -16.63 -15.82
C PRO A 130 13.71 -15.22 -16.35
N GLU A 131 14.00 -15.11 -17.65
CA GLU A 131 14.10 -13.85 -18.41
C GLU A 131 12.93 -12.87 -18.17
N ARG A 132 11.72 -13.36 -17.85
CA ARG A 132 10.56 -12.53 -17.52
C ARG A 132 10.82 -11.66 -16.30
N LEU A 133 11.42 -12.25 -15.26
CA LEU A 133 11.71 -11.57 -14.00
C LEU A 133 12.73 -10.46 -14.24
N GLU A 134 13.80 -10.74 -15.00
CA GLU A 134 14.82 -9.75 -15.36
C GLU A 134 14.24 -8.58 -16.16
N LYS A 135 13.36 -8.85 -17.14
CA LYS A 135 12.65 -7.83 -17.93
C LYS A 135 11.76 -6.94 -17.04
N VAL A 136 11.04 -7.53 -16.08
CA VAL A 136 10.18 -6.80 -15.13
C VAL A 136 11.04 -5.95 -14.19
N GLU A 137 12.10 -6.49 -13.61
CA GLU A 137 13.02 -5.73 -12.75
C GLU A 137 13.68 -4.56 -13.48
N LYS A 138 14.13 -4.79 -14.72
CA LYS A 138 14.69 -3.74 -15.59
C LYS A 138 13.66 -2.65 -15.85
N SER A 139 12.41 -3.03 -16.10
CA SER A 139 11.29 -2.09 -16.29
C SER A 139 11.03 -1.25 -15.03
N MET A 140 11.02 -1.88 -13.84
CA MET A 140 10.85 -1.16 -12.56
C MET A 140 12.01 -0.19 -12.29
N LYS A 141 13.27 -0.62 -12.49
CA LYS A 141 14.46 0.26 -12.38
C LYS A 141 14.38 1.45 -13.32
N ASN A 142 13.88 1.26 -14.55
CA ASN A 142 13.69 2.35 -15.52
C ASN A 142 12.56 3.33 -15.11
N ILE A 143 11.50 2.86 -14.44
CA ILE A 143 10.44 3.74 -13.91
C ILE A 143 11.00 4.57 -12.74
N ASP A 144 11.69 3.95 -11.78
CA ASP A 144 12.30 4.67 -10.65
C ASP A 144 13.28 5.76 -11.14
N LEU A 145 14.11 5.44 -12.14
CA LEU A 145 15.01 6.41 -12.76
C LEU A 145 14.24 7.60 -13.37
N VAL A 146 13.19 7.36 -14.16
CA VAL A 146 12.40 8.44 -14.79
C VAL A 146 11.65 9.29 -13.76
N VAL A 147 11.15 8.69 -12.68
CA VAL A 147 10.51 9.44 -11.59
C VAL A 147 11.54 10.30 -10.85
N ARG A 148 12.73 9.76 -10.56
CA ARG A 148 13.84 10.46 -9.93
C ARG A 148 14.39 11.60 -10.81
N GLU A 149 14.53 11.40 -12.11
CA GLU A 149 14.89 12.44 -13.09
C GLU A 149 13.92 13.63 -13.02
N ARG A 150 12.61 13.35 -12.99
CA ARG A 150 11.55 14.37 -12.90
C ARG A 150 11.58 15.12 -11.57
N GLU A 151 11.78 14.40 -10.46
CA GLU A 151 11.85 14.98 -9.12
C GLU A 151 13.08 15.90 -8.96
N VAL A 152 14.26 15.45 -9.42
CA VAL A 152 15.49 16.24 -9.39
C VAL A 152 15.35 17.50 -10.26
N ALA A 153 14.80 17.39 -11.48
CA ALA A 153 14.57 18.55 -12.34
C ALA A 153 13.61 19.56 -11.70
N LEU A 154 12.53 19.09 -11.07
CA LEU A 154 11.59 19.97 -10.35
C LEU A 154 12.26 20.66 -9.14
N ARG A 155 13.03 19.92 -8.35
CA ARG A 155 13.75 20.45 -7.17
C ARG A 155 14.77 21.51 -7.58
N LEU A 156 15.57 21.24 -8.60
CA LEU A 156 16.55 22.20 -9.12
C LEU A 156 15.89 23.52 -9.58
N LEU A 157 14.71 23.46 -10.20
CA LEU A 157 13.97 24.66 -10.61
C LEU A 157 13.30 25.41 -9.44
N GLN A 158 12.93 24.72 -8.36
CA GLN A 158 12.22 25.31 -7.23
C GLN A 158 13.15 25.83 -6.12
N THR A 159 14.25 25.13 -5.83
CA THR A 159 15.17 25.46 -4.72
C THR A 159 16.63 25.58 -5.14
N GLY A 160 17.01 25.13 -6.34
CA GLY A 160 18.41 25.07 -6.77
C GLY A 160 19.24 23.97 -6.09
N HIS A 161 18.64 23.12 -5.24
CA HIS A 161 19.36 22.05 -4.53
C HIS A 161 19.35 20.73 -5.32
N GLU A 162 20.53 20.12 -5.49
CA GLU A 162 20.67 18.81 -6.14
C GLU A 162 20.07 17.67 -5.32
N LYS A 163 20.42 17.60 -4.03
CA LYS A 163 20.02 16.51 -3.11
C LYS A 163 18.64 16.75 -2.47
N PRO A 164 17.86 15.69 -2.18
CA PRO A 164 16.58 15.82 -1.48
C PRO A 164 16.76 16.17 0.00
N ALA A 165 17.70 15.50 0.66
CA ALA A 165 18.04 15.75 2.06
C ALA A 165 19.21 16.74 2.14
N PRO A 166 19.16 17.72 3.05
CA PRO A 166 20.35 18.47 3.43
C PRO A 166 21.33 17.50 4.08
N GLY A 167 22.63 17.81 3.96
CA GLY A 167 23.69 17.07 4.61
C GLY A 167 25.00 17.82 4.51
N GLU A 168 26.02 17.32 5.18
CA GLU A 168 27.29 18.01 5.37
C GLU A 168 28.47 17.04 5.33
N TRP A 169 29.61 17.49 4.80
CA TRP A 169 30.85 16.73 4.92
C TRP A 169 31.39 16.83 6.35
N ARG A 170 31.44 15.70 7.06
CA ARG A 170 31.95 15.60 8.43
C ARG A 170 33.07 14.58 8.51
N HIS A 171 33.89 14.70 9.55
CA HIS A 171 34.94 13.73 9.85
C HIS A 171 34.47 12.75 10.93
N ASP A 172 34.69 11.46 10.69
CA ASP A 172 34.57 10.41 11.70
C ASP A 172 35.58 10.66 12.84
N PHE A 173 35.37 9.98 13.98
CA PHE A 173 36.41 9.83 15.02
C PHE A 173 37.72 9.16 14.51
N LEU A 174 37.68 8.54 13.33
CA LEU A 174 38.83 7.99 12.60
C LEU A 174 39.42 8.97 11.56
N GLY A 175 38.99 10.24 11.54
CA GLY A 175 39.44 11.27 10.60
C GLY A 175 38.91 11.16 9.17
N ARG A 176 38.22 10.06 8.82
CA ARG A 176 37.64 9.83 7.49
C ARG A 176 36.51 10.82 7.21
N THR A 177 36.52 11.47 6.04
CA THR A 177 35.41 12.32 5.62
C THR A 177 34.23 11.48 5.13
N TYR A 178 33.03 11.76 5.61
CA TYR A 178 31.78 11.16 5.16
C TYR A 178 30.69 12.23 5.02
N TRP A 179 29.62 11.89 4.29
CA TRP A 179 28.45 12.75 4.17
C TRP A 179 27.44 12.38 5.28
N TYR A 180 27.20 13.30 6.21
CA TYR A 180 26.20 13.20 7.28
C TYR A 180 24.85 13.75 6.79
#